data_AF-X1JYF8-F1
#
_entry.id   AF-X1JYF8-F1
#
_cell.length_a   1.000
_cell.length_b   1.000
_cell.length_c   1.000
_cell.angle_alpha   90.00
_cell.angle_beta   90.00
_cell.angle_gamma   90.00
#
_symmetry.space_group_name_H-M   'P 1'
#
loop_
_entity.id
_entity.type
_entity.pdbx_description
1 polymer ?
#
loop_
_entity_poly.entity_id
_entity_poly.type
_entity_poly.pdbx_seq_one_letter_code
_entity_poly.pdbx_strand_id
1 'polypeptide(L)'
;MRTNKTNTIGLVLPNIINPFFPEIVKGVDDYCKKHHYGVIIVNTEDIYKNQVIALEMLFERKIDGMLNITSGRNEDKKIINDIIMNRKIPMVLIDRYISDINCSYVSTNNFKAAYDATNYLIKLGHKKIGVVSLPHKSHIIHDRLLGYQQAL
;
A
#
# COMPACT_ATOMS: atom_id res chain seq x y z
N MET A 1 10.75 15.10 31.41
CA MET A 1 9.81 14.07 30.91
C MET A 1 10.39 13.46 29.65
N ARG A 2 10.62 12.15 29.60
CA ARG A 2 11.12 11.47 28.40
C ARG A 2 9.90 11.15 27.53
N THR A 3 9.67 11.93 26.48
CA THR A 3 8.62 11.60 25.50
C THR A 3 9.03 10.29 24.79
N ASN A 4 8.13 9.30 24.72
CA ASN A 4 8.33 8.06 23.93
C ASN A 4 8.28 8.32 22.41
N LYS A 5 8.71 9.51 21.97
CA LYS A 5 8.64 9.99 20.59
C LYS A 5 10.03 9.93 19.98
N THR A 6 10.18 9.19 18.89
CA THR A 6 11.44 9.05 18.15
C THR A 6 11.51 9.94 16.93
N ASN A 7 10.42 10.63 16.59
CA ASN A 7 10.25 11.38 15.34
C ASN A 7 10.66 10.55 14.11
N THR A 8 10.33 9.26 14.11
CA THR A 8 10.70 8.33 13.04
C THR A 8 9.48 7.56 12.57
N ILE A 9 9.27 7.53 11.24
CA ILE A 9 8.23 6.75 10.58
C ILE A 9 8.89 5.60 9.81
N GLY A 10 8.33 4.39 9.91
CA GLY A 10 8.72 3.27 9.06
C GLY A 10 7.92 3.26 7.76
N LEU A 11 8.57 3.07 6.62
CA LEU A 11 7.94 2.84 5.31
C LEU A 11 8.35 1.46 4.78
N VAL A 12 7.40 0.54 4.73
CA VAL A 12 7.58 -0.81 4.19
C VAL A 12 7.02 -0.85 2.77
N LEU A 13 7.82 -1.32 1.81
CA LEU A 13 7.41 -1.40 0.41
C LEU A 13 7.86 -2.70 -0.28
N PRO A 14 7.13 -3.18 -1.30
CA PRO A 14 7.37 -4.49 -1.88
C PRO A 14 8.55 -4.52 -2.84
N ASN A 15 8.79 -3.47 -3.63
CA ASN A 15 9.91 -3.48 -4.58
C ASN A 15 10.35 -2.05 -4.91
N ILE A 16 11.51 -1.61 -4.44
CA ILE A 16 12.01 -0.25 -4.68
C ILE A 16 12.29 0.08 -6.16
N ILE A 17 12.49 -0.94 -7.00
CA ILE A 17 12.80 -0.79 -8.43
C ILE A 17 11.52 -0.51 -9.25
N ASN A 18 10.35 -0.91 -8.75
CA ASN A 18 9.11 -0.64 -9.47
C ASN A 18 8.85 0.89 -9.49
N PRO A 19 8.72 1.51 -10.67
CA PRO A 19 8.67 2.97 -10.82
C PRO A 19 7.47 3.65 -10.13
N PHE A 20 6.47 2.88 -9.71
CA PHE A 20 5.35 3.39 -8.93
C PHE A 20 5.74 3.84 -7.50
N PHE A 21 6.70 3.16 -6.86
CA PHE A 21 7.02 3.42 -5.44
C PHE A 21 7.98 4.59 -5.18
N PRO A 22 8.96 4.92 -6.04
CA PRO A 22 9.82 6.09 -5.85
C PRO A 22 9.06 7.40 -5.67
N GLU A 23 7.95 7.61 -6.38
CA GLU A 23 7.11 8.81 -6.19
C GLU A 23 6.44 8.84 -4.81
N ILE A 24 5.96 7.69 -4.33
CA ILE A 24 5.40 7.55 -2.98
C ILE A 24 6.47 7.82 -1.93
N VAL A 25 7.65 7.21 -2.07
CA VAL A 25 8.79 7.40 -1.17
C VAL A 25 9.15 8.88 -1.09
N LYS A 26 9.25 9.55 -2.24
CA LYS A 26 9.54 10.99 -2.29
C LYS A 26 8.48 11.81 -1.55
N GLY A 27 7.19 11.57 -1.83
CA GLY A 27 6.11 12.30 -1.17
C GLY A 27 6.08 12.11 0.35
N VAL A 28 6.34 10.88 0.82
CA VAL A 28 6.46 10.57 2.26
C VAL A 28 7.66 11.28 2.87
N ASP A 29 8.83 11.17 2.24
CA ASP A 29 10.08 11.75 2.73
C ASP A 29 10.00 13.30 2.80
N ASP A 30 9.51 13.94 1.75
CA ASP A 30 9.34 15.40 1.70
C ASP A 30 8.40 15.89 2.81
N TYR A 31 7.27 15.20 3.04
CA TYR A 31 6.33 15.54 4.10
C TYR A 31 6.94 15.30 5.49
N CYS A 32 7.52 14.13 5.73
CA CYS A 32 8.14 13.81 7.01
C CYS A 32 9.26 14.80 7.36
N LYS A 33 10.15 15.13 6.41
CA LYS A 33 11.22 16.12 6.59
C LYS A 33 10.69 17.49 6.99
N LYS A 34 9.65 17.98 6.32
CA LYS A 34 9.00 19.27 6.65
C LYS A 34 8.44 19.31 8.07
N HIS A 35 8.07 18.15 8.60
CA HIS A 35 7.52 17.99 9.95
C HIS A 35 8.53 17.47 10.98
N HIS A 36 9.83 17.51 10.67
CA HIS A 36 10.93 17.04 11.53
C HIS A 36 10.85 15.54 11.90
N TYR A 37 10.34 14.72 11.00
CA TYR A 37 10.39 13.26 11.07
C TYR A 37 11.43 12.67 10.11
N GLY A 38 12.16 11.65 10.58
CA GLY A 38 12.95 10.77 9.73
C GLY A 38 12.12 9.60 9.18
N VAL A 39 12.54 9.04 8.05
CA VAL A 39 11.89 7.88 7.42
C VAL A 39 12.88 6.71 7.34
N ILE A 40 12.50 5.55 7.86
CA ILE A 40 13.22 4.29 7.65
C ILE A 40 12.50 3.52 6.55
N ILE A 41 13.16 3.32 5.43
CA ILE A 41 12.62 2.61 4.27
C ILE A 41 13.08 1.15 4.32
N VAL A 42 12.14 0.21 4.16
CA VAL A 42 12.44 -1.23 4.13
C VAL A 42 11.80 -1.87 2.89
N ASN A 43 12.64 -2.48 2.06
CA ASN A 43 12.22 -3.20 0.86
C ASN A 43 12.00 -4.69 1.18
N THR A 44 10.87 -5.26 0.77
CA THR A 44 10.50 -6.65 1.11
C THR A 44 10.61 -7.63 -0.04
N GLU A 45 10.87 -7.17 -1.27
CA GLU A 45 10.90 -7.97 -2.50
C GLU A 45 9.58 -8.71 -2.81
N ASP A 46 8.45 -8.19 -2.32
CA ASP A 46 7.11 -8.83 -2.37
C ASP A 46 7.07 -10.21 -1.67
N ILE A 47 8.02 -10.47 -0.76
CA ILE A 47 8.13 -11.71 0.01
C ILE A 47 7.50 -11.51 1.40
N TYR A 48 6.45 -12.29 1.69
CA TYR A 48 5.73 -12.24 2.98
C TYR A 48 6.67 -12.32 4.20
N LYS A 49 7.62 -13.26 4.20
CA LYS A 49 8.59 -13.42 5.29
C LYS A 49 9.41 -12.15 5.53
N ASN A 50 9.84 -11.48 4.46
CA ASN A 50 10.60 -10.24 4.56
C ASN A 50 9.75 -9.09 5.09
N GLN A 51 8.46 -9.05 4.76
CA GLN A 51 7.52 -8.08 5.34
C GLN A 51 7.35 -8.29 6.84
N VAL A 52 7.20 -9.53 7.31
CA VAL A 52 7.13 -9.84 8.75
C VAL A 52 8.39 -9.35 9.46
N ILE A 53 9.57 -9.71 8.94
CA ILE A 53 10.87 -9.28 9.49
C ILE A 53 10.97 -7.74 9.52
N ALA A 54 10.56 -7.07 8.43
CA ALA A 54 10.59 -5.61 8.34
C ALA A 54 9.74 -4.95 9.41
N LEU A 55 8.50 -5.44 9.58
CA LEU A 55 7.56 -4.90 10.55
C LEU A 55 8.03 -5.14 12.00
N GLU A 56 8.60 -6.30 12.30
CA GLU A 56 9.19 -6.60 13.62
C GLU A 56 10.40 -5.70 13.91
N MET A 57 11.33 -5.60 12.97
CA MET A 57 12.51 -4.73 13.09
C MET A 57 12.11 -3.27 13.36
N LEU A 58 11.10 -2.77 12.64
CA LEU A 58 10.61 -1.41 12.81
C LEU A 58 9.97 -1.19 14.19
N PHE A 59 9.21 -2.16 14.70
CA PHE A 59 8.69 -2.13 16.07
C PHE A 59 9.82 -2.08 17.11
N GLU A 60 10.84 -2.94 16.97
CA GLU A 60 11.99 -2.98 17.89
C GLU A 60 12.77 -1.66 17.92
N ARG A 61 12.79 -0.93 16.79
CA ARG A 61 13.38 0.41 16.68
C ARG A 61 12.53 1.52 17.31
N LYS A 62 11.37 1.22 17.90
CA LYS A 62 10.49 2.17 18.59
C LYS A 62 10.04 3.35 17.72
N ILE A 63 9.78 3.10 16.44
CA ILE A 63 9.22 4.12 15.55
C ILE A 63 7.86 4.62 16.05
N ASP A 64 7.50 5.84 15.66
CA ASP A 64 6.26 6.48 16.09
C ASP A 64 5.03 6.02 15.28
N GLY A 65 5.25 5.45 14.09
CA GLY A 65 4.18 4.95 13.22
C GLY A 65 4.71 4.32 11.93
N MET A 66 3.86 3.55 11.26
CA MET A 66 4.21 2.79 10.05
C MET A 66 3.33 3.15 8.86
N LEU A 67 3.96 3.28 7.69
CA LEU A 67 3.33 3.22 6.39
C LEU A 67 3.68 1.85 5.78
N ASN A 68 2.68 1.09 5.36
CA ASN A 68 2.88 -0.25 4.84
C ASN A 68 2.20 -0.44 3.49
N ILE A 69 3.01 -0.56 2.44
CA ILE A 69 2.55 -1.06 1.14
C ILE A 69 2.59 -2.59 1.22
N THR A 70 1.51 -3.14 1.75
CA THR A 70 1.38 -4.57 2.02
C THR A 70 1.31 -5.40 0.74
N SER A 71 1.66 -6.68 0.81
CA SER A 71 1.42 -7.62 -0.29
C SER A 71 -0.08 -7.76 -0.63
N GLY A 72 -0.96 -7.44 0.33
CA GLY A 72 -2.42 -7.42 0.16
C GLY A 72 -3.04 -8.81 0.27
N ARG A 73 -2.36 -9.75 0.94
CA ARG A 73 -2.79 -11.14 1.07
C ARG A 73 -3.37 -11.41 2.46
N ASN A 74 -4.12 -12.49 2.62
CA ASN A 74 -4.74 -12.81 3.91
C ASN A 74 -3.70 -13.15 4.98
N GLU A 75 -2.54 -13.68 4.59
CA GLU A 75 -1.42 -13.98 5.47
C GLU A 75 -0.91 -12.72 6.21
N ASP A 76 -1.04 -11.55 5.59
CA ASP A 76 -0.64 -10.27 6.18
C ASP A 76 -1.53 -9.85 7.37
N LYS A 77 -2.77 -10.37 7.46
CA LYS A 77 -3.74 -10.00 8.51
C LYS A 77 -3.20 -10.19 9.91
N LYS A 78 -2.53 -11.33 10.16
CA LYS A 78 -2.10 -11.71 11.51
C LYS A 78 -1.09 -10.72 12.08
N ILE A 79 -0.03 -10.43 11.32
CA ILE A 79 1.05 -9.54 11.78
C ILE A 79 0.59 -8.08 11.84
N ILE A 80 -0.21 -7.62 10.88
CA ILE A 80 -0.74 -6.25 10.87
C ILE A 80 -1.69 -6.03 12.05
N ASN A 81 -2.61 -6.97 12.32
CA ASN A 81 -3.49 -6.87 13.48
C ASN A 81 -2.71 -6.90 14.81
N ASP A 82 -1.67 -7.73 14.93
CA ASP A 82 -0.84 -7.76 16.13
C ASP A 82 -0.18 -6.39 16.39
N ILE A 83 0.39 -5.78 15.36
CA ILE A 83 1.05 -4.48 15.45
C ILE A 83 0.09 -3.36 15.88
N ILE A 84 -1.10 -3.33 15.28
CA ILE A 84 -2.09 -2.28 15.54
C ILE A 84 -2.78 -2.51 16.90
N MET A 85 -3.27 -3.73 17.13
CA MET A 85 -4.15 -4.02 18.26
C MET A 85 -3.39 -4.32 19.55
N ASN A 86 -2.29 -5.06 19.48
CA ASN A 86 -1.54 -5.49 20.67
C ASN A 86 -0.37 -4.56 20.95
N ARG A 87 0.42 -4.22 19.92
CA ARG A 87 1.62 -3.37 20.07
C ARG A 87 1.31 -1.87 20.03
N LYS A 88 0.08 -1.50 19.65
CA LYS A 88 -0.43 -0.12 19.63
C LYS A 88 0.40 0.86 18.78
N ILE A 89 1.01 0.36 17.70
CA ILE A 89 1.70 1.24 16.74
C ILE A 89 0.70 1.71 15.68
N PRO A 90 0.54 3.03 15.47
CA PRO A 90 -0.26 3.55 14.38
C PRO A 90 0.27 3.05 13.03
N MET A 91 -0.62 2.52 12.20
CA MET A 91 -0.29 2.07 10.85
C MET A 91 -1.27 2.67 9.84
N VAL A 92 -0.77 2.97 8.64
CA VAL A 92 -1.58 3.27 7.47
C VAL A 92 -1.14 2.37 6.32
N LEU A 93 -2.10 1.72 5.66
CA LEU A 93 -1.83 0.94 4.46
C LEU A 93 -1.82 1.84 3.22
N ILE A 94 -0.97 1.52 2.25
CA ILE A 94 -0.86 2.30 1.01
C ILE A 94 -1.01 1.36 -0.19
N ASP A 95 -1.72 1.83 -1.23
CA ASP A 95 -2.03 1.15 -2.50
C ASP A 95 -2.93 -0.07 -2.34
N ARG A 96 -2.51 -1.04 -1.52
CA ARG A 96 -3.27 -2.25 -1.19
C ARG A 96 -3.81 -2.17 0.22
N TYR A 97 -5.05 -2.62 0.39
CA TYR A 97 -5.67 -2.80 1.69
C TYR A 97 -6.06 -4.27 1.89
N ILE A 98 -6.33 -4.62 3.13
CA ILE A 98 -6.78 -5.94 3.52
C ILE A 98 -8.12 -5.79 4.22
N SER A 99 -9.15 -6.48 3.72
CA SER A 99 -10.47 -6.49 4.35
C SER A 99 -10.38 -6.98 5.80
N ASP A 100 -11.29 -6.48 6.65
CA ASP A 100 -11.44 -6.89 8.06
C ASP A 100 -10.28 -6.50 8.98
N ILE A 101 -9.43 -5.54 8.57
CA ILE A 101 -8.45 -4.89 9.45
C ILE A 101 -8.95 -3.49 9.78
N ASN A 102 -9.02 -3.15 11.07
CA ASN A 102 -9.32 -1.79 11.51
C ASN A 102 -8.09 -0.89 11.40
N CYS A 103 -7.73 -0.52 10.16
CA CYS A 103 -6.57 0.29 9.82
C CYS A 103 -6.96 1.33 8.77
N SER A 104 -6.40 2.54 8.86
CA SER A 104 -6.54 3.53 7.80
C SER A 104 -5.78 3.09 6.55
N TYR A 105 -6.28 3.44 5.38
CA TYR A 105 -5.60 3.16 4.12
C TYR A 105 -5.76 4.30 3.12
N VAL A 106 -4.76 4.43 2.23
CA VAL A 106 -4.79 5.34 1.09
C VAL A 106 -4.62 4.49 -0.17
N SER A 107 -5.62 4.50 -1.05
CA SER A 107 -5.62 3.70 -2.28
C SER A 107 -6.27 4.46 -3.44
N THR A 108 -6.02 3.99 -4.66
CA THR A 108 -6.65 4.49 -5.88
C THR A 108 -8.05 3.91 -6.02
N ASN A 109 -9.01 4.70 -6.50
CA ASN A 109 -10.28 4.16 -6.96
C ASN A 109 -10.08 3.41 -8.28
N ASN A 110 -9.65 2.15 -8.17
CA ASN A 110 -9.24 1.30 -9.28
C ASN A 110 -10.39 0.97 -10.23
N PHE A 111 -11.62 0.85 -9.70
CA PHE A 111 -12.83 0.68 -10.49
C PHE A 111 -13.06 1.89 -11.40
N LYS A 112 -13.11 3.09 -10.81
CA LYS A 112 -13.34 4.32 -11.57
C LYS A 112 -12.23 4.56 -12.59
N ALA A 113 -10.98 4.34 -12.22
CA ALA A 113 -9.84 4.50 -13.13
C ALA A 113 -9.97 3.60 -14.36
N ALA A 114 -10.33 2.32 -14.18
CA ALA A 114 -10.50 1.40 -15.30
C ALA A 114 -11.76 1.70 -16.13
N TYR A 115 -12.85 2.10 -15.49
CA TYR A 115 -14.08 2.53 -16.16
C TYR A 115 -13.85 3.75 -17.04
N ASP A 116 -13.17 4.78 -16.51
CA ASP A 116 -12.86 6.00 -17.24
C ASP A 116 -11.91 5.72 -18.42
N ALA A 117 -10.88 4.90 -18.21
CA ALA A 117 -9.93 4.51 -19.26
C ALA A 117 -10.61 3.71 -20.38
N THR A 118 -11.51 2.78 -20.03
CA THR A 118 -12.24 1.98 -21.03
C THR A 118 -13.24 2.84 -21.80
N ASN A 119 -13.98 3.71 -21.11
CA ASN A 119 -14.88 4.68 -21.76
C ASN A 119 -14.16 5.63 -22.71
N TYR A 120 -12.94 6.03 -22.38
CA TYR A 120 -12.13 6.85 -23.27
C TYR A 120 -11.90 6.13 -24.61
N LEU A 121 -11.55 4.85 -24.60
CA LEU A 121 -11.40 4.04 -25.82
C LEU A 121 -12.71 3.89 -26.59
N ILE A 122 -13.83 3.68 -25.89
CA ILE A 122 -15.16 3.60 -26.53
C ILE A 122 -15.50 4.91 -27.23
N LYS A 123 -15.23 6.06 -26.60
CA LYS A 123 -15.46 7.40 -27.18
C LYS A 123 -14.59 7.66 -28.41
N LEU A 124 -13.43 7.02 -28.51
CA LEU A 124 -12.59 7.04 -29.71
C LEU A 124 -13.11 6.11 -30.84
N GLY A 125 -14.17 5.34 -30.60
CA GLY A 125 -14.81 4.46 -31.58
C GLY A 125 -14.32 3.01 -31.56
N HIS A 126 -13.49 2.61 -30.59
CA HIS A 126 -13.05 1.22 -30.45
C HIS A 126 -14.21 0.32 -30.00
N LYS A 127 -14.42 -0.80 -30.72
CA LYS A 127 -15.55 -1.74 -30.47
C LYS A 127 -15.13 -3.10 -29.91
N LYS A 128 -13.85 -3.46 -30.02
CA LYS A 128 -13.28 -4.72 -29.54
C LYS A 128 -12.10 -4.38 -28.64
N ILE A 129 -12.39 -4.13 -27.38
CA ILE A 129 -11.41 -3.79 -26.37
C ILE A 129 -11.12 -5.08 -25.59
N GLY A 130 -9.85 -5.35 -25.30
CA GLY A 130 -9.42 -6.48 -24.49
C GLY A 130 -8.64 -6.01 -23.27
N VAL A 131 -8.58 -6.84 -22.23
CA VAL A 131 -7.80 -6.58 -21.02
C VAL A 131 -6.73 -7.65 -20.83
N VAL A 132 -5.51 -7.22 -20.55
CA VAL A 132 -4.39 -8.10 -20.17
C VAL A 132 -4.08 -7.83 -18.70
N SER A 133 -4.20 -8.86 -17.87
CA SER A 133 -4.02 -8.73 -16.42
C SER A 133 -3.27 -9.94 -15.85
N LEU A 134 -2.62 -9.71 -14.70
CA LEU A 134 -2.13 -10.78 -13.85
C LEU A 134 -3.28 -11.60 -13.25
N PRO A 135 -3.01 -12.84 -12.81
CA PRO A 135 -4.02 -13.70 -12.19
C PRO A 135 -4.74 -13.00 -11.03
N HIS A 136 -6.03 -13.26 -10.95
CA HIS A 136 -6.97 -12.57 -10.07
C HIS A 136 -6.70 -12.91 -8.59
N LYS A 137 -5.85 -12.12 -7.91
CA LYS A 137 -5.49 -12.34 -6.49
C LYS A 137 -5.57 -11.11 -5.60
N SER A 138 -5.73 -9.90 -6.15
CA SER A 138 -5.82 -8.67 -5.37
C SER A 138 -7.07 -7.87 -5.68
N HIS A 139 -7.53 -7.08 -4.70
CA HIS A 139 -8.65 -6.13 -4.86
C HIS A 139 -8.42 -5.16 -6.02
N ILE A 140 -7.17 -4.72 -6.23
CA ILE A 140 -6.78 -3.85 -7.33
C ILE A 140 -7.15 -4.45 -8.70
N ILE A 141 -6.78 -5.71 -8.94
CA ILE A 141 -7.07 -6.37 -10.22
C ILE A 141 -8.57 -6.59 -10.38
N HIS A 142 -9.25 -6.98 -9.30
CA HIS A 142 -10.70 -7.17 -9.31
C HIS A 142 -11.44 -5.89 -9.72
N ASP A 143 -11.15 -4.78 -9.04
CA ASP A 143 -11.82 -3.51 -9.27
C ASP A 143 -11.56 -3.00 -10.70
N ARG A 144 -10.33 -3.17 -11.21
CA ARG A 144 -9.99 -2.79 -12.59
C ARG A 144 -10.77 -3.62 -13.61
N LEU A 145 -10.87 -4.93 -13.41
CA LEU A 145 -11.64 -5.81 -14.30
C LEU A 145 -13.13 -5.48 -14.26
N LEU A 146 -13.69 -5.21 -13.09
CA LEU A 146 -15.07 -4.77 -12.94
C LEU A 146 -15.32 -3.42 -13.64
N GLY A 147 -14.43 -2.44 -13.44
CA GLY A 147 -14.55 -1.13 -14.09
C GLY A 147 -14.49 -1.22 -15.62
N TYR A 148 -13.59 -2.06 -16.13
CA TYR A 148 -13.50 -2.39 -17.56
C TYR A 148 -14.79 -3.05 -18.08
N GLN A 149 -15.29 -4.08 -17.38
CA GLN A 149 -16.50 -4.81 -17.76
C GLN A 149 -17.74 -3.91 -17.74
N GLN A 150 -17.84 -3.00 -16.77
CA GLN A 150 -18.98 -2.11 -16.62
C GLN A 150 -19.02 -0.99 -17.68
N ALA A 151 -17.88 -0.67 -18.29
CA ALA A 151 -17.80 0.34 -19.34
C ALA A 151 -18.20 -0.21 -20.72
N LEU A 152 -18.02 -1.51 -20.97
CA LEU A 152 -18.37 -2.19 -22.22
C LEU A 152 -19.88 -2.46 -22.32
#